data_AF-A7NF44-F1
#
_entry.id   AF-A7NF44-F1
#
_cell.length_a   1.000
_cell.length_b   1.000
_cell.length_c   1.000
_cell.angle_alpha   90.00
_cell.angle_beta   90.00
_cell.angle_gamma   90.00
#
_symmetry.space_group_name_H-M   'P 1'
#
loop_
_entity.id
_entity.type
_entity.pdbx_description
1 polymer ?
#
loop_
_entity_poly.entity_id
_entity_poly.type
_entity_poly.pdbx_seq_one_letter_code
_entity_poly.pdbx_strand_id
1 'polypeptide(L)'
;MLALLAPARITLAVEADGTRTLQAQGKGIVKLVGDGSVSIGRGADAVWVKNATRIMTEGKGRRTVLPDGTVRLTGYTGAITLIGEGMEVKVVGGVITIRAEGHGTATLYGAGTYETVAAQGEWVRAGAQVEY
;
A
#
# COMPACT_ATOMS: atom_id res chain seq x y z
N MET A 1 -30.69 37.02 -23.44
CA MET A 1 -29.53 36.22 -23.89
C MET A 1 -28.99 35.48 -22.67
N LEU A 2 -29.29 34.19 -22.55
CA LEU A 2 -29.02 33.38 -21.35
C LEU A 2 -27.60 32.78 -21.48
N ALA A 3 -26.66 33.18 -20.62
CA ALA A 3 -25.30 32.63 -20.61
C ALA A 3 -25.32 31.26 -19.93
N LEU A 4 -25.07 30.21 -20.70
CA LEU A 4 -24.91 28.84 -20.22
C LEU A 4 -23.53 28.71 -19.55
N LEU A 5 -23.46 28.74 -18.22
CA LEU A 5 -22.23 28.34 -17.51
C LEU A 5 -22.05 26.84 -17.69
N ALA A 6 -21.07 26.44 -18.51
CA ALA A 6 -20.58 25.07 -18.53
C ALA A 6 -19.87 24.76 -17.20
N PRO A 7 -20.06 23.59 -16.59
CA PRO A 7 -19.29 23.20 -15.42
C PRO A 7 -17.81 23.06 -15.81
N ALA A 8 -16.95 23.82 -15.14
CA ALA A 8 -15.51 23.66 -15.25
C ALA A 8 -15.14 22.23 -14.79
N ARG A 9 -14.66 21.39 -15.72
CA ARG A 9 -14.01 20.14 -15.35
C ARG A 9 -12.66 20.49 -14.76
N ILE A 10 -12.56 20.47 -13.43
CA ILE A 10 -11.27 20.50 -12.74
C ILE A 10 -10.58 19.18 -13.09
N THR A 11 -9.72 19.19 -14.09
CA THR A 11 -8.68 18.17 -14.24
C THR A 11 -7.68 18.43 -13.13
N LEU A 12 -7.65 17.56 -12.13
CA LEU A 12 -6.51 17.48 -11.23
C LEU A 12 -5.29 17.14 -12.09
N ALA A 13 -4.36 18.09 -12.20
CA ALA A 13 -3.08 17.84 -12.82
C ALA A 13 -2.40 16.71 -12.05
N VAL A 14 -2.32 15.53 -12.67
CA VAL A 14 -1.42 14.46 -12.23
C VAL A 14 -0.02 15.05 -12.30
N GLU A 15 0.65 15.15 -11.15
CA GLU A 15 2.05 15.58 -11.11
C GLU A 15 2.87 14.67 -12.02
N ALA A 16 3.51 15.30 -13.00
CA ALA A 16 4.20 14.68 -14.10
C ALA A 16 5.60 14.20 -13.68
N ASP A 17 5.66 13.10 -12.92
CA ASP A 17 6.91 12.34 -12.69
C ASP A 17 6.70 10.82 -12.79
N GLY A 18 5.53 10.37 -13.26
CA GLY A 18 5.20 8.94 -13.41
C GLY A 18 4.92 8.22 -12.10
N THR A 19 5.47 8.69 -10.97
CA THR A 19 5.23 8.15 -9.63
C THR A 19 3.73 8.13 -9.31
N ARG A 20 3.22 6.93 -9.01
CA ARG A 20 1.82 6.71 -8.67
C ARG A 20 1.70 6.34 -7.20
N THR A 21 0.49 6.45 -6.67
CA THR A 21 0.22 6.25 -5.25
C THR A 21 -0.92 5.29 -5.04
N LEU A 22 -0.83 4.49 -3.98
CA LEU A 22 -1.90 3.67 -3.43
C LEU A 22 -2.08 4.01 -1.97
N GLN A 23 -3.31 4.28 -1.57
CA GLN A 23 -3.75 4.30 -0.18
C GLN A 23 -4.75 3.17 0.01
N ALA A 24 -4.58 2.37 1.07
CA ALA A 24 -5.51 1.28 1.37
C ALA A 24 -5.74 1.16 2.88
N GLN A 25 -7.01 1.01 3.27
CA GLN A 25 -7.43 0.84 4.66
C GLN A 25 -8.45 -0.28 4.82
N GLY A 26 -8.23 -1.21 5.74
CA GLY A 26 -9.19 -2.29 5.96
C GLY A 26 -8.67 -3.43 6.81
N LYS A 27 -9.19 -4.64 6.56
CA LYS A 27 -8.80 -5.88 7.25
C LYS A 27 -8.62 -7.02 6.27
N GLY A 28 -7.69 -7.92 6.57
CA GLY A 28 -7.44 -9.11 5.77
C GLY A 28 -5.98 -9.22 5.33
N ILE A 29 -5.75 -9.33 4.03
CA ILE A 29 -4.43 -9.55 3.43
C ILE A 29 -4.22 -8.53 2.32
N VAL A 30 -3.08 -7.85 2.34
CA VAL A 30 -2.61 -7.01 1.23
C VAL A 30 -1.28 -7.57 0.74
N LYS A 31 -1.18 -7.81 -0.56
CA LYS A 31 0.07 -8.16 -1.24
C LYS A 31 0.44 -7.01 -2.17
N LEU A 32 1.68 -6.57 -2.12
CA LEU A 32 2.24 -5.52 -2.97
C LEU A 32 3.46 -6.10 -3.68
N VAL A 33 3.57 -5.83 -4.98
CA VAL A 33 4.76 -6.14 -5.77
C VAL A 33 5.12 -4.91 -6.59
N GLY A 34 6.34 -4.40 -6.46
CA GLY A 34 6.77 -3.25 -7.25
C GLY A 34 7.99 -2.52 -6.69
N ASP A 35 8.20 -1.33 -7.24
CA ASP A 35 9.32 -0.43 -6.94
C ASP A 35 8.83 0.78 -6.16
N GLY A 36 9.69 1.30 -5.28
CA GLY A 36 9.46 2.57 -4.57
C GLY A 36 9.41 2.40 -3.06
N SER A 37 8.41 3.01 -2.42
CA SER A 37 8.28 3.02 -0.96
C SER A 37 6.91 2.50 -0.50
N VAL A 38 6.89 1.81 0.63
CA VAL A 38 5.67 1.32 1.29
C VAL A 38 5.71 1.69 2.76
N SER A 39 4.71 2.43 3.21
CA SER A 39 4.45 2.73 4.62
C SER A 39 3.26 1.94 5.12
N ILE A 40 3.45 1.20 6.20
CA ILE A 40 2.43 0.39 6.87
C ILE A 40 2.20 1.00 8.24
N GLY A 41 0.96 1.42 8.48
CA GLY A 41 0.52 1.98 9.75
C GLY A 41 0.42 0.93 10.86
N ARG A 42 -0.09 1.37 12.00
CA ARG A 42 -0.33 0.48 13.16
C ARG A 42 -1.45 -0.51 12.83
N GLY A 43 -1.39 -1.70 13.45
CA GLY A 43 -2.46 -2.69 13.38
C GLY A 43 -2.21 -3.88 12.44
N ALA A 44 -1.10 -3.88 11.71
CA ALA A 44 -0.62 -5.07 11.02
C ALA A 44 -0.17 -6.13 12.04
N ASP A 45 -0.74 -7.33 11.97
CA ASP A 45 -0.35 -8.45 12.84
C ASP A 45 1.02 -9.01 12.40
N ALA A 46 1.21 -9.11 11.08
CA ALA A 46 2.44 -9.59 10.48
C ALA A 46 2.68 -8.97 9.09
N VAL A 47 3.95 -8.68 8.81
CA VAL A 47 4.44 -8.23 7.51
C VAL A 47 5.57 -9.14 7.06
N TRP A 48 5.53 -9.61 5.83
CA TRP A 48 6.62 -10.31 5.16
C TRP A 48 7.14 -9.43 4.05
N VAL A 49 8.46 -9.28 3.97
CA VAL A 49 9.14 -8.38 3.04
C VAL A 49 10.28 -9.13 2.36
N LYS A 50 10.35 -9.03 1.05
CA LYS A 50 11.46 -9.52 0.23
C LYS A 50 11.98 -8.39 -0.67
N ASN A 51 13.28 -8.41 -0.94
CA ASN A 51 13.98 -7.45 -1.81
C ASN A 51 13.94 -5.96 -1.39
N ALA A 52 13.52 -5.65 -0.17
CA ALA A 52 13.64 -4.28 0.34
C ALA A 52 15.11 -3.92 0.60
N THR A 53 15.59 -2.84 0.01
CA THR A 53 16.92 -2.29 0.26
C THR A 53 16.99 -1.61 1.62
N ARG A 54 15.86 -1.08 2.12
CA ARG A 54 15.76 -0.48 3.45
C ARG A 54 14.46 -0.87 4.14
N ILE A 55 14.58 -1.26 5.41
CA ILE A 55 13.46 -1.56 6.31
C ILE A 55 13.65 -0.72 7.58
N MET A 56 12.74 0.21 7.82
CA MET A 56 12.68 1.02 9.03
C MET A 56 11.45 0.63 9.83
N THR A 57 11.60 0.55 11.14
CA THR A 57 10.52 0.14 12.03
C THR A 57 10.52 1.01 13.27
N GLU A 58 9.34 1.41 13.70
CA GLU A 58 9.15 2.17 14.93
C GLU A 58 8.51 1.32 16.03
N GLY A 59 8.82 1.66 17.28
CA GLY A 59 8.26 0.98 18.45
C GLY A 59 8.86 -0.41 18.70
N LYS A 60 8.14 -1.21 19.49
CA LYS A 60 8.56 -2.56 19.87
C LYS A 60 7.94 -3.57 18.91
N GLY A 61 8.69 -4.59 18.54
CA GLY A 61 8.24 -5.68 17.67
C GLY A 61 9.31 -6.74 17.54
N ARG A 62 9.05 -7.76 16.71
CA ARG A 62 10.02 -8.80 16.39
C ARG A 62 10.33 -8.81 14.90
N ARG A 63 11.62 -8.76 14.58
CA ARG A 63 12.17 -8.99 13.25
C ARG A 63 12.81 -10.37 13.19
N THR A 64 12.48 -11.16 12.17
CA THR A 64 13.06 -12.47 11.91
C THR A 64 13.41 -12.57 10.44
N VAL A 65 14.63 -12.99 10.13
CA VAL A 65 15.06 -13.27 8.75
C VAL A 65 14.89 -14.78 8.52
N LEU A 66 14.15 -15.14 7.47
CA LEU A 66 13.90 -16.52 7.07
C LEU A 66 15.04 -17.04 6.17
N PRO A 67 15.20 -18.36 6.00
CA PRO A 67 16.30 -18.93 5.20
C PRO A 67 16.35 -18.48 3.73
N ASP A 68 15.21 -18.08 3.17
CA ASP A 68 15.08 -17.57 1.80
C ASP A 68 15.37 -16.06 1.67
N GLY A 69 15.82 -15.41 2.76
CA GLY A 69 16.07 -13.98 2.84
C GLY A 69 14.83 -13.14 3.14
N THR A 70 13.63 -13.73 3.22
CA THR A 70 12.41 -12.99 3.58
C THR A 70 12.49 -12.46 5.00
N VAL A 71 12.23 -11.17 5.18
CA VAL A 71 12.14 -10.53 6.49
C VAL A 71 10.69 -10.59 6.98
N ARG A 72 10.46 -11.26 8.11
CA ARG A 72 9.18 -11.27 8.81
C ARG A 72 9.20 -10.29 9.98
N LEU A 73 8.24 -9.38 10.01
CA LEU A 73 8.02 -8.38 11.05
C LEU A 73 6.68 -8.70 11.74
N THR A 74 6.67 -8.82 13.06
CA THR A 74 5.45 -9.16 13.82
C THR A 74 5.31 -8.31 15.06
N GLY A 75 4.08 -7.91 15.38
CA GLY A 75 3.74 -7.22 16.63
C GLY A 75 4.40 -5.85 16.80
N TYR A 76 4.70 -5.16 15.69
CA TYR A 76 5.24 -3.80 15.74
C TYR A 76 4.17 -2.81 16.22
N THR A 77 4.51 -2.02 17.24
CA THR A 77 3.59 -1.01 17.82
C THR A 77 3.61 0.33 17.09
N GLY A 78 4.64 0.58 16.27
CA GLY A 78 4.78 1.78 15.44
C GLY A 78 4.66 1.47 13.95
N ALA A 79 4.99 2.45 13.11
CA ALA A 79 4.96 2.29 11.66
C ALA A 79 6.11 1.41 11.14
N ILE A 80 5.91 0.81 9.97
CA ILE A 80 6.94 0.12 9.20
C ILE A 80 7.07 0.84 7.86
N THR A 81 8.29 1.23 7.49
CA THR A 81 8.60 1.84 6.19
C THR A 81 9.60 0.99 5.44
N LEU A 82 9.27 0.69 4.18
CA LEU A 82 10.01 -0.17 3.28
C LEU A 82 10.39 0.62 2.03
N ILE A 83 11.61 0.42 1.53
CA ILE A 83 12.09 1.02 0.28
C ILE A 83 12.86 -0.05 -0.48
N GLY A 84 12.71 -0.10 -1.80
CA GLY A 84 13.42 -1.04 -2.66
C GLY A 84 12.86 -1.12 -4.08
N GLU A 85 13.47 -2.01 -4.86
CA GLU A 85 13.10 -2.35 -6.23
C GLU A 85 12.72 -3.84 -6.27
N GLY A 86 11.71 -4.21 -7.06
CA GLY A 86 11.17 -5.56 -7.13
C GLY A 86 10.75 -6.08 -5.75
N MET A 87 10.27 -5.20 -4.87
CA MET A 87 9.87 -5.56 -3.52
C MET A 87 8.62 -6.41 -3.55
N GLU A 88 8.59 -7.45 -2.74
CA GLU A 88 7.38 -8.20 -2.43
C GLU A 88 7.01 -7.97 -0.97
N VAL A 89 5.82 -7.42 -0.73
CA VAL A 89 5.33 -7.12 0.61
C VAL A 89 4.00 -7.81 0.82
N LYS A 90 3.89 -8.62 1.86
CA LYS A 90 2.62 -9.20 2.30
C LYS A 90 2.30 -8.68 3.70
N VAL A 91 1.12 -8.08 3.86
CA VAL A 91 0.59 -7.59 5.13
C VAL A 91 -0.63 -8.41 5.50
N VAL A 92 -0.71 -8.83 6.75
CA VAL A 92 -1.89 -9.46 7.35
C VAL A 92 -2.24 -8.68 8.61
N GLY A 93 -3.52 -8.35 8.78
CA GLY A 93 -3.96 -7.58 9.96
C GLY A 93 -5.46 -7.43 10.09
N GLY A 94 -5.91 -7.24 11.34
CA GLY A 94 -7.26 -6.80 11.67
C GLY A 94 -7.51 -5.31 11.39
N VAL A 95 -6.46 -4.49 11.38
CA VAL A 95 -6.48 -3.08 10.96
C VAL A 95 -5.25 -2.81 10.12
N ILE A 96 -5.44 -2.63 8.83
CA ILE A 96 -4.39 -2.37 7.84
C ILE A 96 -4.55 -0.92 7.39
N THR A 97 -3.47 -0.17 7.43
CA THR A 97 -3.33 1.13 6.76
C THR A 97 -2.04 1.08 5.97
N ILE A 98 -2.13 1.28 4.66
CA ILE A 98 -1.00 1.22 3.74
C ILE A 98 -1.00 2.47 2.90
N ARG A 99 0.20 3.04 2.71
CA ARG A 99 0.50 4.00 1.66
C ARG A 99 1.69 3.47 0.86
N ALA A 100 1.54 3.33 -0.45
CA ALA A 100 2.63 2.99 -1.34
C ALA A 100 2.81 4.09 -2.39
N GLU A 101 4.05 4.38 -2.73
CA GLU A 101 4.44 5.38 -3.72
C GLU A 101 5.51 4.76 -4.64
N GLY A 102 5.29 4.83 -5.95
CA GLY A 102 6.19 4.26 -6.94
C GLY A 102 5.43 3.64 -8.11
N HIS A 103 5.74 2.39 -8.41
CA HIS A 103 5.09 1.62 -9.47
C HIS A 103 4.88 0.18 -9.03
N GLY A 104 3.67 -0.35 -9.17
CA GLY A 104 3.44 -1.74 -8.80
C GLY A 104 2.01 -2.22 -8.92
N THR A 105 1.79 -3.41 -8.37
CA THR A 105 0.48 -4.03 -8.26
C THR A 105 0.18 -4.33 -6.81
N ALA A 106 -1.07 -4.14 -6.41
CA ALA A 106 -1.58 -4.59 -5.13
C ALA A 106 -2.72 -5.58 -5.32
N THR A 107 -2.68 -6.67 -4.57
CA THR A 107 -3.80 -7.60 -4.42
C THR A 107 -4.35 -7.51 -3.01
N LEU A 108 -5.61 -7.15 -2.90
CA LEU A 108 -6.32 -6.88 -1.66
C LEU A 108 -7.34 -8.02 -1.44
N TYR A 109 -7.29 -8.68 -0.29
CA TYR A 109 -8.27 -9.69 0.11
C TYR A 109 -8.83 -9.34 1.48
N GLY A 110 -10.15 -9.45 1.64
CA GLY A 110 -10.83 -9.16 2.91
C GLY A 110 -11.89 -8.09 2.72
N ALA A 111 -11.84 -7.04 3.54
CA ALA A 111 -12.75 -5.91 3.42
C ALA A 111 -12.06 -4.58 3.72
N GLY A 112 -12.28 -3.56 2.89
CA GLY A 112 -11.71 -2.23 3.08
C GLY A 112 -11.89 -1.31 1.89
N THR A 113 -11.22 -0.16 1.90
CA THR A 113 -11.26 0.85 0.85
C THR A 113 -9.87 1.18 0.35
N TYR A 114 -9.75 1.39 -0.96
CA TYR A 114 -8.51 1.81 -1.60
C TYR A 114 -8.72 3.05 -2.47
N GLU A 115 -7.64 3.78 -2.67
CA GLU A 115 -7.57 4.92 -3.56
C GLU A 115 -6.20 4.91 -4.26
N THR A 116 -6.23 5.11 -5.58
CA THR A 116 -5.08 5.40 -6.41
C THR A 116 -5.38 6.65 -7.23
N VAL A 117 -4.38 7.14 -7.97
CA VAL A 117 -4.58 8.25 -8.92
C VAL A 117 -5.66 7.94 -9.96
N ALA A 118 -5.81 6.67 -10.35
CA ALA A 118 -6.71 6.25 -11.43
C ALA A 118 -8.06 5.72 -10.95
N ALA A 119 -8.13 5.21 -9.71
CA ALA A 119 -9.32 4.51 -9.22
C ALA A 119 -9.47 4.61 -7.71
N GLN A 120 -10.72 4.64 -7.25
CA GLN A 120 -11.08 4.44 -5.85
C GLN A 120 -12.15 3.36 -5.76
N GLY A 121 -12.18 2.62 -4.67
CA GLY A 121 -13.18 1.59 -4.49
C GLY A 121 -13.10 0.87 -3.15
N GLU A 122 -14.03 -0.06 -2.97
CA GLU A 122 -14.01 -1.00 -1.87
C GLU A 122 -13.46 -2.33 -2.37
N TRP A 123 -12.66 -3.01 -1.56
CA TRP A 123 -12.44 -4.44 -1.76
C TRP A 123 -13.31 -5.21 -0.78
N VAL A 124 -13.93 -6.27 -1.28
CA VAL A 124 -14.74 -7.22 -0.51
C VAL A 124 -14.11 -8.61 -0.61
N ARG A 125 -14.76 -9.65 -0.08
CA ARG A 125 -14.17 -10.99 0.07
C ARG A 125 -13.60 -11.59 -1.23
N ALA A 126 -14.15 -11.22 -2.39
CA ALA A 126 -13.66 -11.63 -3.71
C ALA A 126 -12.24 -11.08 -4.03
N GLY A 127 -11.84 -10.02 -3.33
CA GLY A 127 -10.59 -9.31 -3.50
C GLY A 127 -10.65 -8.23 -4.59
N ALA A 128 -9.59 -7.43 -4.66
CA ALA A 128 -9.36 -6.45 -5.72
C ALA A 128 -7.90 -6.50 -6.14
N GLN A 129 -7.64 -6.32 -7.43
CA GLN A 129 -6.30 -6.09 -7.95
C GLN A 129 -6.23 -4.68 -8.51
N VAL A 130 -5.24 -3.91 -8.06
CA VAL A 130 -5.08 -2.50 -8.41
C VAL A 130 -3.65 -2.22 -8.83
N GLU A 131 -3.49 -1.39 -9.84
CA GLU A 131 -2.20 -0.85 -10.27
C GLU A 131 -2.01 0.53 -9.64
N TYR A 132 -0.78 0.79 -9.25
CA TYR A 132 -0.35 2.06 -8.69
C TYR A 132 1.11 2.31 -9.06
#